data_AF-A0AB36Z1F1-F1
#
_entry.id   AF-A0AB36Z1F1-F1
#
_cell.length_a   1.000
_cell.length_b   1.000
_cell.length_c   1.000
_cell.angle_alpha   90.00
_cell.angle_beta   90.00
_cell.angle_gamma   90.00
#
_symmetry.space_group_name_H-M   'P 1'
#
loop_
_entity.id
_entity.type
_entity.pdbx_description
1 polymer ?
#
loop_
_entity_poly.entity_id
_entity_poly.type
_entity_poly.pdbx_seq_one_letter_code
_entity_poly.pdbx_strand_id
1 'polypeptide(L)' 'MIIKIHSRGVGAGRGPVDYLLGEDRNREDARLDRGDPDQMVQLIDSTNFAQKYTSGVLSFAERDLDEHK' A
#
# COMPACT_ATOMS: atom_id res chain seq x y z
N MET A 1 16.70 2.77 7.59
CA MET A 1 15.39 3.22 7.05
C MET A 1 15.52 3.77 5.63
N ILE A 2 14.66 3.37 4.70
CA ILE A 2 14.56 3.84 3.31
C ILE A 2 13.14 4.35 3.07
N ILE A 3 13.00 5.52 2.44
CA ILE A 3 11.72 6.10 2.02
C ILE A 3 11.69 6.12 0.50
N LYS A 4 10.62 5.61 -0.11
CA LYS A 4 10.41 5.67 -1.56
C LYS A 4 9.01 6.17 -1.87
N ILE A 5 8.92 7.27 -2.61
CA ILE A 5 7.68 7.76 -3.19
C ILE A 5 7.59 7.25 -4.62
N HIS A 6 6.45 6.69 -5.02
CA HIS A 6 6.27 6.16 -6.37
C HIS A 6 5.76 7.27 -7.32
N SER A 7 6.25 7.26 -8.56
CA SER A 7 5.75 8.12 -9.65
C SER A 7 4.43 7.61 -10.27
N ARG A 8 3.57 7.02 -9.45
CA ARG A 8 2.24 6.48 -9.81
C ARG A 8 1.18 7.16 -8.94
N GLY A 9 -0.07 7.17 -9.40
CA GLY A 9 -1.16 7.83 -8.67
C GLY A 9 -2.39 8.19 -9.48
N VAL A 10 -2.34 8.03 -10.81
CA VAL A 10 -3.46 8.29 -11.73
C VAL A 10 -4.31 7.05 -12.03
N GLY A 11 -3.83 5.86 -11.62
CA GLY A 11 -4.44 4.57 -11.91
C GLY A 11 -5.53 4.16 -10.92
N ALA A 12 -6.04 2.93 -11.07
CA ALA A 12 -7.03 2.37 -10.18
C ALA A 12 -6.46 2.06 -8.77
N GLY A 13 -7.33 2.12 -7.77
CA GLY A 13 -7.00 1.84 -6.36
C GLY A 13 -6.46 0.44 -6.10
N ARG A 14 -6.73 -0.52 -7.01
CA ARG A 14 -6.14 -1.86 -6.93
C ARG A 14 -4.61 -1.85 -6.96
N GLY A 15 -3.99 -0.93 -7.72
CA GLY A 15 -2.53 -0.89 -7.90
C GLY A 15 -1.72 -0.89 -6.59
N PRO A 16 -1.95 0.06 -5.66
CA PRO A 16 -1.27 0.06 -4.37
C PRO A 16 -1.67 -1.10 -3.46
N VAL A 17 -2.91 -1.57 -3.52
CA VAL A 17 -3.39 -2.68 -2.68
C VAL A 17 -2.77 -4.01 -3.12
N ASP A 18 -2.79 -4.30 -4.43
CA ASP A 18 -2.16 -5.47 -5.03
C ASP A 18 -0.65 -5.43 -4.86
N TYR A 19 -0.04 -4.24 -4.76
CA TYR A 19 1.38 -4.08 -4.43
C TYR A 19 1.70 -4.51 -2.98
N LEU A 20 0.81 -4.33 -2.02
CA LEU A 20 1.03 -4.81 -0.65
C LEU A 20 0.67 -6.30 -0.52
N LEU A 21 -0.55 -6.67 -0.91
CA LEU A 21 -1.17 -7.95 -0.53
C LEU A 21 -1.10 -9.02 -1.65
N GLY A 22 -0.65 -8.66 -2.85
CA GLY A 22 -0.79 -9.51 -4.03
C GLY A 22 -2.19 -9.44 -4.62
N GLU A 23 -2.33 -9.81 -5.90
CA GLU A 23 -3.60 -9.81 -6.62
C GLU A 23 -4.64 -10.71 -5.92
N ASP A 24 -4.20 -11.88 -5.44
CA ASP A 24 -5.03 -12.87 -4.73
C ASP A 24 -5.05 -12.70 -3.20
N ARG A 25 -4.53 -11.58 -2.67
CA ARG A 25 -4.47 -11.26 -1.23
C ARG A 25 -3.69 -12.28 -0.38
N ASN A 26 -2.78 -13.04 -1.00
CA ASN A 26 -2.03 -14.14 -0.40
C ASN A 26 -0.51 -13.97 -0.53
N ARG A 27 -0.02 -12.73 -0.70
CA ARG A 27 1.41 -12.46 -0.79
C ARG A 27 2.13 -12.98 0.46
N GLU A 28 3.16 -13.78 0.25
CA GLU A 28 4.07 -14.26 1.30
C GLU A 28 4.64 -13.08 2.11
N ASP A 29 4.66 -13.25 3.43
CA ASP A 29 5.12 -12.27 4.43
C ASP A 29 4.39 -10.92 4.45
N ALA A 30 3.36 -10.72 3.63
CA ALA A 30 2.55 -9.50 3.68
C ALA A 30 1.49 -9.61 4.76
N ARG A 31 1.42 -8.59 5.61
CA ARG A 31 0.37 -8.44 6.62
C ARG A 31 -0.27 -7.06 6.51
N LEU A 32 -1.59 -7.03 6.59
CA LEU A 32 -2.33 -5.80 6.80
C LEU A 32 -2.46 -5.57 8.31
N ASP A 33 -1.76 -4.57 8.84
CA ASP A 33 -1.85 -4.27 10.28
C ASP A 33 -3.18 -3.58 10.64
N ARG A 34 -3.73 -2.75 9.74
CA ARG A 34 -5.01 -2.04 9.97
C ARG A 34 -5.69 -1.62 8.68
N GLY A 35 -7.03 -1.60 8.72
CA GLY A 35 -7.89 -1.05 7.66
C GLY A 35 -8.57 -2.14 6.84
N ASP A 36 -9.26 -1.73 5.79
CA ASP A 36 -9.91 -2.60 4.82
C ASP A 36 -9.33 -2.31 3.42
N PRO A 37 -8.68 -3.28 2.75
CA PRO A 37 -8.11 -3.11 1.42
C PRO A 37 -9.15 -2.73 0.36
N ASP A 38 -10.35 -3.33 0.41
CA ASP A 38 -11.38 -3.11 -0.60
C ASP A 38 -12.01 -1.74 -0.43
N GLN A 39 -12.19 -1.30 0.82
CA GLN A 39 -12.58 0.08 1.12
C GLN A 39 -11.55 1.09 0.58
N MET A 40 -10.26 0.78 0.71
CA MET A 40 -9.20 1.64 0.17
C MET A 40 -9.27 1.75 -1.36
N VAL A 41 -9.52 0.65 -2.07
CA VAL A 41 -9.73 0.65 -3.52
C VAL A 41 -10.92 1.56 -3.87
N GLN A 42 -12.06 1.36 -3.21
CA GLN A 42 -13.27 2.15 -3.46
C GLN A 42 -13.06 3.65 -3.22
N LEU A 43 -12.36 4.02 -2.15
CA LEU A 43 -12.03 5.41 -1.85
C LEU A 43 -11.20 6.05 -2.97
N ILE A 44 -10.12 5.38 -3.40
CA ILE A 44 -9.27 5.88 -4.50
C ILE A 44 -10.09 6.01 -5.80
N ASP A 45 -10.87 4.98 -6.13
CA ASP A 45 -11.60 4.92 -7.38
C ASP A 45 -12.79 5.89 -7.44
N SER A 46 -13.33 6.30 -6.28
CA SER A 46 -14.39 7.30 -6.18
C SER A 46 -13.93 8.75 -6.45
N THR A 47 -12.62 8.99 -6.52
CA THR A 47 -12.10 10.35 -6.74
C THR A 47 -12.05 10.72 -8.22
N ASN A 48 -12.46 11.96 -8.55
CA ASN A 48 -12.46 12.51 -9.90
C ASN A 48 -11.24 13.40 -10.20
N PHE A 49 -10.19 13.31 -9.37
CA PHE A 49 -8.96 14.08 -9.57
C PHE A 49 -8.07 13.41 -10.61
N ALA A 50 -7.31 14.22 -11.36
CA ALA A 50 -6.30 13.70 -12.29
C ALA A 50 -5.23 12.86 -11.56
N GLN A 51 -4.86 13.28 -10.35
CA GLN A 51 -4.07 12.50 -9.39
C GLN A 51 -5.00 11.96 -8.32
N LYS A 52 -5.25 10.64 -8.31
CA LYS A 52 -6.18 9.99 -7.37
C LYS A 52 -5.55 9.70 -6.01
N TYR A 53 -4.25 9.39 -5.97
CA TYR A 53 -3.52 9.10 -4.74
C TYR A 53 -2.02 9.40 -4.87
N THR A 54 -1.34 9.53 -3.74
CA THR A 54 0.13 9.52 -3.66
C THR A 54 0.54 8.32 -2.82
N SER A 55 1.35 7.42 -3.39
CA SER A 55 1.81 6.21 -2.71
C SER A 55 3.31 6.27 -2.42
N GLY A 56 3.70 5.73 -1.27
CA GLY A 56 5.10 5.53 -0.91
C GLY A 56 5.26 4.38 0.10
N VAL A 57 6.50 3.94 0.29
CA VAL A 57 6.87 2.92 1.28
C VAL A 57 7.94 3.45 2.21
N LEU A 58 7.86 3.01 3.47
CA LEU A 58 8.91 3.14 4.48
C LEU A 58 9.42 1.74 4.77
N SER A 59 10.72 1.52 4.54
CA SER A 59 11.39 0.25 4.81
C SER A 59 12.39 0.45 5.95
N PHE A 60 12.37 -0.44 6.93
CA PHE A 60 13.31 -0.48 8.04
C PHE A 60 14.23 -1.68 7.87
N ALA A 61 15.47 -1.58 8.35
CA ALA A 61 16.33 -2.75 8.43
C ALA A 61 15.98 -3.52 9.71
N GLU A 62 16.02 -4.84 9.67
CA GLU A 62 15.63 -5.72 10.79
C GLU A 62 16.35 -5.40 12.11
N ARG A 63 17.59 -4.90 12.04
CA ARG A 63 18.37 -4.47 13.21
C ARG A 63 17.78 -3.25 13.94
N ASP A 64 16.83 -2.55 13.33
CA ASP A 64 16.26 -1.30 13.82
C ASP A 64 14.83 -1.47 14.39
N LEU A 65 14.29 -2.71 14.47
CA LEU A 65 12.92 -2.97 14.92
C LEU A 65 12.85 -4.07 16.01
N ASP A 66 12.26 -3.74 17.16
CA ASP A 66 11.80 -4.75 18.13
C ASP A 66 10.46 -5.34 17.67
N GLU A 67 10.36 -6.66 17.56
CA GLU A 67 9.08 -7.32 17.26
C GLU A 67 8.14 -7.25 18.48
N HIS A 68 7.17 -6.36 18.44
CA HIS A 68 6.01 -6.45 19.32
C HIS A 68 5.05 -7.52 18.80
N LYS A 69 4.94 -8.63 19.57
CA LYS A 69 3.95 -9.70 19.37
C LYS A 69 2.56 -9.30 19.85
#